data_AF-A0A661CW25-F1
#
_entry.id   AF-A0A661CW25-F1
#
_cell.length_a   1.000
_cell.length_b   1.000
_cell.length_c   1.000
_cell.angle_alpha   90.00
_cell.angle_beta   90.00
_cell.angle_gamma   90.00
#
_symmetry.space_group_name_H-M   'P 1'
#
loop_
_entity.id
_entity.type
_entity.pdbx_description
1 polymer ?
#
loop_
_entity_poly.entity_id
_entity_poly.type
_entity_poly.pdbx_seq_one_letter_code
_entity_poly.pdbx_strand_id
1 'polypeptide(L)'
;MLGTLGVALTIFLLFVTLLTPELLATKGYGYFFAKPTDDYAYLTSETLRISKTAPPHQGIVLMETSNIQEAVYAKYLEQLLQEKTKQPMTVYKLTAGGLFLLEEICMLERIDIDFRA
;
A
#
# COMPACT_ATOMS: atom_id res chain seq x y z
N MET A 1 -28.38 8.56 29.26
CA MET A 1 -27.53 9.67 28.79
C MET A 1 -26.07 9.47 29.17
N LEU A 2 -25.70 9.33 30.45
CA LEU A 2 -24.29 9.03 30.82
C LEU A 2 -23.78 7.68 30.31
N GLY A 3 -24.59 6.61 30.37
CA GLY A 3 -24.20 5.30 29.85
C GLY A 3 -23.95 5.26 28.34
N THR A 4 -24.79 5.96 27.56
CA THR A 4 -24.63 6.08 26.10
C THR A 4 -23.40 6.90 25.73
N LEU A 5 -23.07 7.94 26.52
CA LEU A 5 -21.86 8.73 26.34
C LEU A 5 -20.58 7.92 26.62
N GLY A 6 -20.59 7.09 27.66
CA GLY A 6 -19.47 6.20 27.98
C GLY A 6 -19.22 5.15 26.89
N VAL A 7 -20.28 4.51 26.39
CA VAL A 7 -20.18 3.54 25.29
C VAL A 7 -19.68 4.22 24.01
N ALA A 8 -20.21 5.40 23.65
CA ALA A 8 -19.75 6.15 22.48
C ALA A 8 -18.27 6.55 22.59
N LEU A 9 -17.82 7.01 23.76
CA LEU A 9 -16.41 7.35 24.00
C LEU A 9 -15.50 6.13 23.88
N THR A 10 -15.95 4.98 24.39
CA THR A 10 -15.18 3.73 24.34
C THR A 10 -15.05 3.25 22.90
N ILE A 11 -16.14 3.27 22.12
CA ILE A 11 -16.13 2.94 20.69
C ILE A 11 -15.23 3.91 19.93
N PHE A 12 -15.33 5.21 20.21
CA PHE A 12 -14.47 6.23 19.58
C PHE A 12 -12.98 5.98 19.83
N LEU A 13 -12.60 5.72 21.09
CA LEU A 13 -11.21 5.39 21.43
C LEU A 13 -10.76 4.08 20.79
N LEU A 14 -11.65 3.09 20.69
CA LEU A 14 -11.36 1.81 20.04
C LEU A 14 -11.13 2.02 18.53
N PHE A 15 -11.94 2.86 17.88
CA PHE A 15 -11.77 3.23 16.47
C PHE A 15 -10.46 3.99 16.24
N VAL A 16 -10.16 4.99 17.07
CA VAL A 16 -8.91 5.77 16.95
C VAL A 16 -7.67 4.91 17.14
N THR A 17 -7.71 3.93 18.06
CA THR A 17 -6.57 3.04 18.30
C THR A 17 -6.42 1.95 17.24
N LEU A 18 -7.53 1.42 16.71
CA LEU A 18 -7.51 0.35 15.70
C LEU A 18 -7.32 0.85 14.26
N LEU A 19 -7.77 2.07 13.92
CA LEU A 19 -7.55 2.72 12.62
C LEU A 19 -6.26 3.53 12.61
N THR A 20 -5.19 2.99 13.18
CA THR A 20 -3.86 3.60 13.05
C THR A 20 -3.17 3.11 11.77
N PRO A 21 -2.51 3.98 10.99
CA PRO A 21 -1.79 3.61 9.77
C PRO A 21 -0.84 2.42 9.94
N GLU A 22 -0.29 2.25 11.14
CA GLU A 22 0.63 1.15 11.49
C GLU A 22 -0.06 -0.21 11.58
N LEU A 23 -1.27 -0.27 12.12
CA LEU A 23 -2.09 -1.50 12.13
C LEU A 23 -2.52 -1.87 10.71
N LEU A 24 -2.80 -0.86 9.88
CA LEU A 24 -3.22 -1.04 8.49
C LEU A 24 -2.07 -1.55 7.61
N ALA A 25 -0.86 -1.05 7.83
CA ALA A 25 0.34 -1.52 7.15
C ALA A 25 0.74 -2.96 7.53
N THR A 26 0.35 -3.46 8.71
CA THR A 26 0.81 -4.76 9.25
C THR A 26 -0.20 -5.90 9.17
N LYS A 27 -1.51 -5.63 9.24
CA LYS A 27 -2.55 -6.69 9.27
C LYS A 27 -3.16 -7.06 7.91
N GLY A 28 -2.76 -6.38 6.84
CA GLY A 28 -3.21 -6.68 5.48
C GLY A 28 -4.62 -6.21 5.15
N TYR A 29 -4.93 -6.32 3.86
CA TYR A 29 -6.05 -5.77 3.10
C TYR A 29 -7.45 -5.95 3.70
N GLY A 30 -7.70 -7.06 4.40
CA GLY A 30 -9.08 -7.52 4.70
C GLY A 30 -9.97 -6.56 5.51
N TYR A 31 -9.41 -5.60 6.25
CA TYR A 31 -10.18 -4.73 7.14
C TYR A 31 -10.92 -3.57 6.44
N PHE A 32 -10.51 -3.20 5.22
CA PHE A 32 -11.14 -2.09 4.48
C PHE A 32 -11.89 -2.50 3.22
N PHE A 33 -11.79 -3.76 2.81
CA PHE A 33 -12.40 -4.20 1.57
C PHE A 33 -13.87 -4.47 1.85
N ALA A 34 -14.73 -3.52 1.48
CA ALA A 34 -16.15 -3.81 1.36
C ALA A 34 -16.40 -4.88 0.27
N LYS A 35 -15.51 -4.95 -0.73
CA LYS A 35 -15.47 -5.97 -1.79
C LYS A 35 -14.01 -6.28 -2.16
N PRO A 36 -13.68 -7.50 -2.61
CA PRO A 36 -12.32 -7.87 -3.06
C PRO A 36 -11.76 -7.03 -4.22
N THR A 37 -12.62 -6.27 -4.90
CA THR A 37 -12.32 -5.41 -6.05
C THR A 37 -12.22 -3.92 -5.67
N ASP A 38 -12.03 -3.61 -4.39
CA ASP A 38 -11.90 -2.23 -3.92
C ASP A 38 -10.45 -1.75 -4.14
N ASP A 39 -10.21 -1.19 -5.34
CA ASP A 39 -8.90 -0.73 -5.77
C ASP A 39 -8.32 0.35 -4.84
N TYR A 40 -9.15 1.23 -4.28
CA TYR A 40 -8.69 2.29 -3.38
C TYR A 40 -8.24 1.74 -2.03
N ALA A 41 -8.98 0.79 -1.46
CA ALA A 41 -8.59 0.12 -0.22
C ALA A 41 -7.31 -0.71 -0.41
N TYR A 42 -7.17 -1.38 -1.55
CA TYR A 42 -5.96 -2.09 -1.95
C TYR A 42 -4.75 -1.15 -2.04
N LEU A 43 -4.88 -0.09 -2.84
CA LEU A 43 -3.81 0.88 -3.07
C LEU A 43 -3.37 1.57 -1.79
N THR A 44 -4.31 1.97 -0.94
CA THR A 44 -4.01 2.63 0.34
C THR A 44 -3.19 1.73 1.25
N SER A 45 -3.60 0.46 1.37
CA SER A 45 -2.93 -0.49 2.26
C SER A 45 -1.57 -0.95 1.73
N GLU A 46 -1.43 -1.19 0.41
CA GLU A 46 -0.12 -1.46 -0.19
C GLU A 46 0.82 -0.28 -0.07
N THR A 47 0.35 0.94 -0.35
CA THR A 47 1.18 2.15 -0.24
C THR A 47 1.69 2.35 1.18
N LEU A 48 0.81 2.18 2.18
CA LEU A 48 1.19 2.21 3.60
C LEU A 48 2.17 1.09 3.96
N ARG A 49 1.95 -0.12 3.45
CA ARG A 49 2.86 -1.25 3.67
C ARG A 49 4.23 -0.96 3.08
N ILE A 50 4.31 -0.48 1.84
CA ILE A 50 5.54 -0.13 1.14
C ILE A 50 6.29 0.95 1.92
N SER A 51 5.62 2.05 2.27
CA SER A 51 6.19 3.16 3.06
C SER A 51 6.76 2.69 4.41
N LYS A 52 6.08 1.77 5.09
CA LYS A 52 6.52 1.23 6.41
C LYS A 52 7.52 0.08 6.33
N THR A 53 7.58 -0.65 5.21
CA THR A 53 8.54 -1.74 4.95
C THR A 53 9.48 -1.37 3.81
N ALA A 54 9.95 -0.12 3.83
CA ALA A 54 10.87 0.41 2.83
C ALA A 54 12.05 -0.55 2.66
N PRO A 55 12.45 -0.85 1.41
CA PRO A 55 13.48 -1.83 1.16
C PRO A 55 14.82 -1.31 1.72
N PRO A 56 15.67 -2.19 2.26
CA PRO A 56 16.95 -1.77 2.85
C PRO A 56 17.96 -1.22 1.84
N HIS A 57 17.67 -1.32 0.53
CA HIS A 57 18.59 -0.99 -0.55
C HIS A 57 17.90 -0.14 -1.63
N GLN A 58 17.40 -0.76 -2.70
CA GLN A 58 16.70 -0.09 -3.80
C GLN A 58 15.40 -0.83 -4.11
N GLY A 59 14.33 -0.07 -4.24
CA GLY A 59 13.01 -0.56 -4.60
C GLY A 59 12.53 0.04 -5.90
N ILE A 60 11.79 -0.74 -6.69
CA ILE A 60 11.01 -0.24 -7.82
C ILE A 60 9.55 -0.42 -7.47
N VAL A 61 8.76 0.62 -7.63
CA VAL A 61 7.30 0.54 -7.56
C VAL A 61 6.77 0.55 -8.98
N LEU A 62 6.10 -0.53 -9.36
CA LEU A 62 5.38 -0.64 -10.62
C LEU A 62 3.91 -0.35 -10.35
N MET A 63 3.40 0.70 -10.99
CA MET A 63 1.97 0.98 -11.02
C MET A 63 1.40 0.43 -12.32
N GLU A 64 0.42 -0.44 -12.19
CA GLU A 64 -0.25 -1.11 -13.31
C GLU A 64 -1.73 -0.79 -13.30
N THR A 65 -2.29 -0.57 -14.47
CA THR A 65 -3.73 -0.50 -14.66
C THR A 65 -4.31 -1.93 -14.72
N SER A 66 -5.58 -2.11 -14.36
CA SER A 66 -6.25 -3.43 -14.22
C SER A 66 -6.17 -4.33 -15.46
N ASN A 67 -5.98 -3.76 -16.64
CA ASN A 67 -5.77 -4.45 -17.92
C ASN A 67 -4.34 -4.99 -18.14
N ILE A 68 -3.39 -4.69 -17.25
CA ILE A 68 -1.97 -5.09 -17.33
C ILE A 68 -1.57 -5.97 -16.12
N GLN A 69 -2.51 -6.27 -15.22
CA GLN A 69 -2.28 -6.94 -13.93
C GLN A 69 -1.53 -8.29 -14.03
N GLU A 70 -1.53 -8.96 -15.19
CA GLU A 70 -0.80 -10.21 -15.41
C GLU A 70 0.46 -10.07 -16.29
N ALA A 71 0.70 -8.91 -16.91
CA ALA A 71 1.75 -8.76 -17.92
C ALA A 71 3.16 -8.73 -17.32
N VAL A 72 3.32 -8.22 -16.10
CA VAL A 72 4.62 -8.16 -15.42
C VAL A 72 4.60 -9.00 -14.14
N TYR A 73 5.38 -10.08 -14.16
CA TYR A 73 5.60 -10.91 -12.98
C TYR A 73 6.72 -10.30 -12.13
N ALA A 74 6.35 -9.63 -11.03
CA ALA A 74 7.27 -8.86 -10.19
C ALA A 74 8.52 -9.65 -9.77
N LYS A 75 8.37 -10.91 -9.36
CA LYS A 75 9.52 -11.76 -8.96
C LYS A 75 10.49 -12.05 -10.10
N TYR A 76 9.99 -12.22 -11.33
CA TYR A 76 10.86 -12.40 -12.49
C TYR A 76 11.62 -11.12 -12.80
N LEU A 77 10.96 -9.96 -12.67
CA LEU A 77 11.62 -8.67 -12.85
C LEU A 77 12.67 -8.41 -11.75
N GLU A 78 12.39 -8.75 -10.49
CA GLU A 78 13.36 -8.69 -9.39
C GLU A 78 14.63 -9.49 -9.73
N GLN A 79 14.45 -10.75 -10.17
CA GLN A 79 15.56 -11.62 -10.56
C GLN A 79 16.36 -11.02 -11.73
N LEU A 80 15.67 -10.56 -12.78
CA LEU A 80 16.30 -9.97 -13.95
C LEU A 80 17.10 -8.71 -13.58
N LEU A 81 16.54 -7.84 -12.74
CA LEU A 81 17.20 -6.63 -12.28
C LEU A 81 18.42 -6.96 -11.42
N GLN A 82 18.28 -7.88 -10.47
CA GLN A 82 19.38 -8.33 -9.63
C GLN A 82 20.52 -8.93 -10.45
N GLU A 83 20.22 -9.69 -11.50
CA GLU A 83 21.23 -10.24 -12.41
C GLU A 83 22.01 -9.15 -13.16
N LYS A 84 21.32 -8.08 -13.57
CA LYS A 84 21.87 -6.97 -14.37
C LYS A 84 22.62 -5.94 -13.52
N THR A 85 22.05 -5.53 -12.39
CA THR A 85 22.61 -4.48 -11.53
C THR A 85 23.59 -5.03 -10.49
N LYS A 86 23.60 -6.36 -10.27
CA LYS A 86 24.36 -7.05 -9.21
C LYS A 86 24.01 -6.56 -7.80
N GLN A 87 22.84 -5.95 -7.63
CA GLN A 87 22.35 -5.47 -6.35
C GLN A 87 20.97 -6.09 -6.04
N PRO A 88 20.69 -6.42 -4.77
CA PRO A 88 19.35 -6.83 -4.36
C PRO A 88 18.34 -5.70 -4.62
N MET A 89 17.30 -6.01 -5.37
CA MET A 89 16.20 -5.10 -5.67
C MET A 89 14.87 -5.73 -5.27
N THR A 90 13.97 -4.91 -4.75
CA THR A 90 12.58 -5.31 -4.46
C THR A 90 11.64 -4.61 -5.42
N VAL A 91 10.74 -5.35 -6.06
CA VAL A 91 9.73 -4.80 -6.98
C VAL A 91 8.38 -4.89 -6.30
N TYR A 92 7.81 -3.74 -5.98
CA TYR A 92 6.46 -3.62 -5.46
C TYR A 92 5.50 -3.39 -6.62
N LYS A 93 4.46 -4.21 -6.71
CA LYS A 93 3.43 -4.09 -7.74
C LYS A 93 2.18 -3.49 -7.12
N LEU A 94 1.75 -2.35 -7.64
CA LEU A 94 0.52 -1.65 -7.30
C LEU A 94 -0.42 -1.72 -8.48
N THR A 95 -1.64 -2.23 -8.27
CA THR A 95 -2.70 -2.22 -9.29
C THR A 95 -3.65 -1.07 -9.01
N ALA A 96 -3.80 -0.16 -9.97
CA ALA A 96 -4.64 1.01 -9.94
C ALA A 96 -5.66 0.94 -11.08
N GLY A 97 -6.67 0.08 -10.97
CA GLY A 97 -7.69 -0.07 -12.02
C GLY A 97 -8.60 1.15 -12.19
N GLY A 98 -8.71 2.00 -11.15
CA GLY A 98 -9.63 3.13 -11.10
C GLY A 98 -9.00 4.50 -10.84
N LEU A 99 -7.67 4.64 -10.79
CA LEU A 99 -7.04 5.94 -10.60
C LEU A 99 -6.94 6.74 -11.91
N PHE A 100 -7.03 8.06 -11.79
CA PHE A 100 -6.59 8.96 -12.86
C PHE A 100 -5.06 9.07 -12.86
N LEU A 101 -4.47 9.28 -14.04
CA LEU A 101 -3.01 9.42 -14.23
C LEU A 101 -2.35 10.41 -13.24
N LEU A 102 -3.03 11.50 -12.88
CA LEU A 102 -2.48 12.46 -11.93
C LEU A 102 -2.41 11.90 -10.50
N GLU A 103 -3.40 11.11 -10.10
CA GLU A 103 -3.46 10.45 -8.79
C GLU A 103 -2.36 9.40 -8.67
N GLU A 104 -2.12 8.65 -9.76
CA GLU A 104 -1.02 7.71 -9.89
C GLU A 104 0.34 8.38 -9.66
N ILE A 105 0.59 9.51 -10.33
CA ILE A 105 1.84 10.28 -10.18
C ILE A 105 2.00 10.79 -8.74
N CYS A 106 0.96 11.39 -8.17
CA CYS A 106 1.02 11.91 -6.79
C CYS A 106 1.31 10.81 -5.77
N MET A 107 0.77 9.60 -5.98
CA MET A 107 1.06 8.45 -5.13
C MET A 107 2.53 8.01 -5.25
N LEU A 108 3.05 7.91 -6.46
CA LEU A 108 4.45 7.52 -6.68
C LEU A 108 5.43 8.55 -6.10
N GLU A 109 5.17 9.85 -6.29
CA GLU A 109 5.97 10.92 -5.69
C GLU A 109 5.95 10.83 -4.16
N ARG A 110 4.79 10.54 -3.56
CA ARG A 110 4.70 10.41 -2.12
C ARG A 110 5.49 9.22 -1.59
N ILE A 111 5.46 8.08 -2.30
CA ILE A 111 6.25 6.90 -1.93
C ILE A 111 7.76 7.17 -2.05
N ASP A 112 8.22 7.89 -3.08
CA ASP A 112 9.64 8.25 -3.22
C ASP A 112 10.10 9.15 -2.06
N ILE A 113 9.27 10.11 -1.63
CA ILE A 113 9.57 10.94 -0.45
C ILE A 113 9.70 10.08 0.79
N ASP A 114 8.76 9.15 1.02
CA ASP A 114 8.76 8.27 2.19
C ASP A 114 9.95 7.29 2.19
N PHE A 115 10.47 6.88 1.03
CA PHE A 115 11.67 6.05 0.91
C PHE A 115 12.99 6.79 1.18
N ARG A 116 13.00 8.13 1.08
CA ARG A 116 14.20 8.95 1.29
C ARG A 116 14.28 9.55 2.69
N ALA A 117 13.19 9.50 3.46
CA ALA A 117 13.08 10.04 4.82
C ALA A 117 13.67 9.09 5.87
#